data_AF-A0A376DYD8-F1
#
_entry.id   AF-A0A376DYD8-F1
#
_cell.length_a   1.000
_cell.length_b   1.000
_cell.length_c   1.000
_cell.angle_alpha   90.00
_cell.angle_beta   90.00
_cell.angle_gamma   90.00
#
_symmetry.space_group_name_H-M   'P 1'
#
loop_
_entity.id
_entity.type
_entity.pdbx_description
1 polymer ?
#
loop_
_entity_poly.entity_id
_entity_poly.type
_entity_poly.pdbx_seq_one_letter_code
_entity_poly.pdbx_strand_id
1 'polypeptide(L)'
;MVIVNDRIFARSWGLAEKSWYHTFLQDPIGQIKCGKEIFNIKAVVPDDITDLTPEINTAYLTKYNTGSNLRYSQGIIQQKHVEKTMEFIIWE
;
A
#
# COMPACT_ATOMS: atom_id res chain seq x y z
N MET A 1 -4.87 1.13 -2.55
CA MET A 1 -3.99 2.24 -2.13
C MET A 1 -4.82 3.22 -1.31
N VAL A 2 -4.18 3.86 -0.35
CA VAL A 2 -4.75 4.92 0.50
C VAL A 2 -3.76 6.09 0.56
N ILE A 3 -4.25 7.27 0.91
CA ILE A 3 -3.43 8.47 1.12
C ILE A 3 -3.48 8.79 2.60
N VAL A 4 -2.32 9.00 3.21
CA VAL A 4 -2.15 9.40 4.62
C VAL A 4 -1.03 10.42 4.65
N ASN A 5 -1.24 11.58 5.27
CA ASN A 5 -0.23 12.65 5.37
C ASN A 5 0.41 13.00 4.00
N ASP A 6 -0.43 13.13 2.97
CA ASP A 6 -0.05 13.39 1.57
C ASP A 6 0.89 12.36 0.93
N ARG A 7 1.04 11.19 1.56
CA ARG A 7 1.85 10.06 1.08
C ARG A 7 0.96 8.92 0.60
N ILE A 8 1.42 8.20 -0.43
CA ILE A 8 0.64 7.12 -1.08
C ILE A 8 1.10 5.78 -0.52
N PHE A 9 0.17 5.03 0.07
CA PHE A 9 0.47 3.71 0.62
C PHE A 9 -0.31 2.61 -0.06
N ALA A 10 0.35 1.47 -0.21
CA ALA A 10 -0.26 0.21 -0.59
C ALA A 10 0.19 -0.90 0.35
N ARG A 11 -0.64 -1.93 0.43
CA ARG A 11 -0.43 -3.06 1.31
C ARG A 11 -0.73 -4.34 0.55
N SER A 12 0.21 -5.28 0.58
CA SER A 12 0.08 -6.50 -0.21
C SER A 12 -0.93 -7.46 0.41
N TRP A 13 -1.91 -7.89 -0.39
CA TRP A 13 -2.78 -9.00 -0.03
C TRP A 13 -2.09 -10.35 -0.27
N GLY A 14 -1.39 -10.49 -1.40
CA GLY A 14 -0.63 -11.68 -1.73
C GLY A 14 0.68 -11.71 -0.95
N LEU A 15 0.89 -12.76 -0.16
CA LEU A 15 2.13 -12.96 0.62
C LEU A 15 3.17 -13.81 -0.11
N ALA A 16 2.87 -14.24 -1.35
CA ALA A 16 3.78 -15.06 -2.15
C ALA A 16 5.02 -14.28 -2.59
N GLU A 17 6.14 -14.98 -2.79
CA GLU A 17 7.40 -14.39 -3.27
C GLU A 17 7.26 -13.78 -4.68
N LYS A 18 6.41 -14.35 -5.53
CA LYS A 18 6.07 -13.79 -6.85
C LYS A 18 4.95 -12.74 -6.74
N SER A 19 5.12 -11.76 -5.85
CA SER A 19 4.19 -10.64 -5.69
C SER A 19 4.87 -9.31 -5.98
N TRP A 20 4.06 -8.31 -6.35
CA TRP A 20 4.52 -6.95 -6.60
C TRP A 20 5.36 -6.38 -5.44
N TYR A 21 5.02 -6.72 -4.20
CA TYR A 21 5.75 -6.26 -3.02
C TYR A 21 7.18 -6.76 -3.02
N HIS A 22 7.40 -8.07 -3.25
CA HIS A 22 8.75 -8.61 -3.32
C HIS A 22 9.51 -8.14 -4.56
N THR A 23 8.82 -7.92 -5.68
CA THR A 23 9.44 -7.28 -6.86
C THR A 23 9.99 -5.90 -6.50
N PHE A 24 9.21 -5.05 -5.83
CA PHE A 24 9.67 -3.72 -5.43
C PHE A 24 10.70 -3.70 -4.30
N LEU A 25 10.79 -4.76 -3.50
CA LEU A 25 11.91 -4.92 -2.56
C LEU A 25 13.24 -5.17 -3.28
N GLN A 26 13.22 -5.77 -4.48
CA GLN A 26 14.42 -6.06 -5.27
C GLN A 26 14.78 -4.91 -6.21
N ASP A 27 13.78 -4.35 -6.89
CA ASP A 27 13.91 -3.20 -7.77
C ASP A 27 12.82 -2.17 -7.42
N PRO A 28 13.16 -1.07 -6.72
CA PRO A 28 12.17 -0.12 -6.22
C PRO A 28 11.59 0.78 -7.31
N ILE A 29 12.11 0.74 -8.53
CA ILE A 29 11.65 1.61 -9.61
C ILE A 29 10.51 0.94 -10.38
N GLY A 30 9.44 1.70 -10.60
CA GLY A 30 8.36 1.22 -11.46
C GLY A 30 7.37 2.29 -11.79
N GLN A 31 6.17 1.86 -12.16
CA GLN A 31 5.13 2.75 -12.64
C GLN A 31 3.77 2.35 -12.09
N ILE A 32 2.94 3.36 -11.78
CA ILE A 32 1.54 3.18 -11.43
C ILE A 32 0.69 3.80 -12.53
N LYS A 33 -0.26 3.03 -13.04
CA LYS A 33 -1.27 3.52 -13.98
C LYS A 33 -2.56 3.89 -13.24
N CYS A 34 -2.94 5.15 -13.30
CA CYS A 34 -4.18 5.68 -12.74
C CYS A 34 -5.08 6.15 -13.89
N GLY A 35 -6.04 5.30 -14.29
CA GLY A 35 -6.87 5.58 -15.46
C GLY A 35 -6.04 5.62 -16.75
N LYS A 36 -5.86 6.80 -17.33
CA LYS A 36 -5.05 7.02 -18.54
C LYS A 36 -3.62 7.49 -18.24
N GLU A 37 -3.38 7.95 -17.02
CA GLU A 37 -2.10 8.53 -16.62
C GLU A 37 -1.17 7.46 -16.08
N ILE A 38 0.12 7.63 -16.35
CA ILE A 38 1.19 6.76 -15.86
C ILE A 38 2.14 7.64 -15.05
N PHE A 39 2.39 7.23 -13.82
CA PHE A 39 3.31 7.91 -12.91
C PHE A 39 4.53 7.04 -12.70
N ASN A 40 5.71 7.62 -12.89
CA ASN A 40 6.96 7.01 -12.43
C ASN A 40 6.96 7.05 -10.90
N ILE A 41 7.31 5.93 -10.28
CA ILE A 41 7.37 5.82 -8.82
C ILE A 41 8.69 5.22 -8.36
N LYS A 42 9.04 5.56 -7.12
CA LYS A 42 9.96 4.80 -6.29
C LYS A 42 9.19 4.19 -5.13
N ALA A 43 9.26 2.88 -5.01
CA ALA A 43 8.63 2.10 -3.96
C ALA A 43 9.58 1.95 -2.76
N VAL A 44 9.12 2.27 -1.56
CA VAL A 44 9.94 2.20 -0.33
C VAL A 44 9.15 1.62 0.84
N VAL A 45 9.84 0.92 1.75
CA VAL A 45 9.31 0.64 3.09
C VAL A 45 9.77 1.81 3.96
N PRO A 46 8.85 2.67 4.45
CA PRO A 46 9.26 3.86 5.16
C PRO A 46 9.66 3.55 6.60
N ASP A 47 10.65 4.27 7.12
CA ASP A 47 11.19 4.02 8.47
C ASP A 47 10.18 4.36 9.58
N ASP A 48 9.25 5.28 9.32
CA ASP A 48 8.18 5.71 10.23
C ASP A 48 6.90 4.86 10.12
N ILE A 49 6.97 3.69 9.46
CA ILE A 49 5.78 2.87 9.17
C ILE A 49 5.02 2.42 10.42
N THR A 50 5.71 2.19 11.54
CA THR A 50 5.09 1.78 12.80
C THR A 50 4.15 2.88 13.31
N ASP A 51 4.58 4.14 13.23
CA ASP A 51 3.79 5.29 13.71
C ASP A 51 2.61 5.58 12.78
N LEU A 52 2.78 5.37 11.46
CA LEU A 52 1.73 5.60 10.47
C LEU A 52 0.70 4.47 10.37
N THR A 53 1.01 3.29 10.88
CA THR A 53 0.17 2.09 10.73
C THR A 53 -1.28 2.30 11.22
N PRO A 54 -1.56 2.95 12.37
CA PRO A 54 -2.93 3.22 12.81
C PRO A 54 -3.72 4.09 11.84
N GLU A 55 -3.10 5.12 11.27
CA GLU A 55 -3.74 6.02 10.29
C GLU A 55 -3.99 5.29 8.97
N ILE A 56 -3.02 4.51 8.50
CA ILE A 56 -3.15 3.69 7.29
C ILE A 56 -4.28 2.67 7.47
N ASN A 57 -4.37 2.02 8.64
CA ASN A 57 -5.46 1.09 8.96
C ASN A 57 -6.82 1.78 8.88
N THR A 58 -6.93 2.96 9.49
CA THR A 58 -8.14 3.78 9.47
C THR A 58 -8.53 4.18 8.06
N ALA A 59 -7.56 4.57 7.23
CA ALA A 59 -7.79 4.91 5.83
C ALA A 59 -8.31 3.72 5.02
N TYR A 60 -7.79 2.50 5.24
CA TYR A 60 -8.30 1.29 4.60
C TYR A 60 -9.73 0.94 5.04
N LEU A 61 -10.00 0.98 6.35
CA LEU A 61 -11.32 0.72 6.90
C LEU A 61 -12.35 1.72 6.37
N THR A 62 -11.97 3.00 6.28
CA THR A 62 -12.85 4.08 5.80
C THR A 62 -13.13 3.93 4.31
N LYS A 63 -12.09 3.68 3.50
CA LYS A 63 -12.22 3.59 2.04
C LYS A 63 -13.03 2.37 1.59
N TYR A 64 -12.95 1.26 2.33
CA TYR A 64 -13.56 -0.01 1.98
C TYR A 64 -14.56 -0.45 3.06
N ASN A 65 -15.51 0.44 3.38
CA ASN A 65 -16.48 0.30 4.47
C ASN A 65 -17.86 -0.28 4.05
N THR A 66 -18.01 -0.78 2.82
CA THR A 66 -19.32 -1.22 2.29
C THR A 66 -19.34 -2.68 1.81
N GLY A 67 -20.45 -3.35 2.09
CA GLY A 67 -20.78 -4.66 1.51
C GLY A 67 -19.69 -5.71 1.66
N SER A 68 -19.39 -6.41 0.56
CA SER A 68 -18.36 -7.45 0.51
C SER A 68 -16.93 -6.94 0.75
N ASN A 69 -16.70 -5.62 0.65
CA ASN A 69 -15.37 -5.04 0.87
C ASN A 69 -14.97 -5.00 2.35
N LEU A 70 -15.94 -5.09 3.27
CA LEU A 70 -15.67 -5.11 4.72
C LEU A 70 -14.71 -6.24 5.12
N ARG A 71 -14.86 -7.42 4.51
CA ARG A 71 -13.96 -8.56 4.78
C ARG A 71 -12.51 -8.24 4.39
N TYR A 72 -12.33 -7.56 3.26
CA TYR A 72 -11.00 -7.18 2.78
C TYR A 72 -10.41 -6.05 3.61
N SER A 73 -11.22 -5.07 4.02
CA SER A 73 -10.74 -3.97 4.86
C SER A 73 -10.36 -4.42 6.27
N GLN A 74 -11.11 -5.35 6.86
CA GLN A 74 -10.75 -5.99 8.14
C GLN A 74 -9.55 -6.94 8.01
N GLY A 75 -9.40 -7.60 6.85
CA GLY A 75 -8.28 -8.49 6.58
C GLY A 75 -6.96 -7.73 6.35
N ILE A 76 -7.00 -6.64 5.57
CA ILE A 76 -5.79 -5.91 5.18
C ILE A 76 -5.14 -5.17 6.36
N ILE A 77 -5.85 -4.96 7.47
CA ILE A 77 -5.31 -4.38 8.71
C ILE A 77 -4.67 -5.41 9.65
N GLN A 78 -4.73 -6.69 9.34
CA GLN A 78 -4.07 -7.73 10.13
C GLN A 78 -2.55 -7.65 9.98
N GLN A 79 -1.82 -7.98 11.05
CA GLN A 79 -0.36 -7.82 11.15
C GLN A 79 0.41 -8.38 9.94
N LYS A 80 0.03 -9.57 9.47
CA LYS A 80 0.65 -10.22 8.30
C LYS A 80 0.60 -9.39 7.01
N HIS A 81 -0.38 -8.49 6.89
CA HIS A 81 -0.49 -7.56 5.78
C HIS A 81 0.17 -6.22 6.13
N VAL A 82 0.06 -5.76 7.38
CA VAL A 82 0.74 -4.54 7.87
C VAL A 82 2.23 -4.57 7.56
N GLU A 83 2.90 -5.70 7.81
CA GLU A 83 4.32 -5.93 7.50
C GLU A 83 4.66 -5.83 6.01
N LYS A 84 3.64 -5.87 5.15
CA LYS A 84 3.77 -5.76 3.69
C LYS A 84 3.20 -4.43 3.20
N THR A 85 3.38 -3.37 3.98
CA THR A 85 3.08 -1.99 3.59
C THR A 85 4.26 -1.37 2.86
N MET A 86 3.96 -0.59 1.84
CA MET A 86 4.93 0.11 1.01
C MET A 86 4.38 1.48 0.66
N GLU A 87 5.26 2.47 0.65
CA GLU A 87 4.99 3.81 0.14
C GLU A 87 5.40 3.90 -1.32
N PHE A 88 4.62 4.66 -2.10
CA PHE A 88 4.93 4.98 -3.49
C PHE A 88 5.17 6.48 -3.62
N ILE A 89 6.41 6.85 -3.90
CA ILE A 89 6.85 8.23 -4.11
C ILE A 89 6.83 8.50 -5.60
N ILE A 90 6.01 9.45 -6.05
CA ILE A 90 5.97 9.87 -7.45
C ILE A 90 7.20 10.73 -7.75
N TRP A 91 7.81 10.53 -8.92
CA TRP A 91 8.93 11.34 -9.41
C TRP A 91 8.77 11.62 -10.91
N GLU A 92 9.52 12.62 -11.40
CA GLU A 92 9.54 13.01 -12.82
C GLU A 92 10.35 12.02 -13.67
#